data_AF-A0AAJ4MPJ8-F1
#
_entry.id   AF-A0AAJ4MPJ8-F1
#
_cell.length_a   1.000
_cell.length_b   1.000
_cell.length_c   1.000
_cell.angle_alpha   90.00
_cell.angle_beta   90.00
_cell.angle_gamma   90.00
#
_symmetry.space_group_name_H-M   'P 1'
#
loop_
_entity.id
_entity.type
_entity.pdbx_description
1 polymer ?
#
loop_
_entity_poly.entity_id
_entity_poly.type
_entity_poly.pdbx_seq_one_letter_code
_entity_poly.pdbx_strand_id
1 'polypeptide(L)'
;MTHLLRHRTGRMRGFSLVTAIFLLVVLAALAAVMVNISTFQQTESAMDVQGVRAEQAARAGLEWGLQKQISAGLTTGAACLGASTFSLPAGTTLSAFSVTVQCSTATGPGTLTSWTITATACNQPGAAGCPNAGNNADYVQRRLQAVLSQ
;
A
#
# COMPACT_ATOMS: atom_id res chain seq x y z
N MET A 1 74.27 17.79 -18.92
CA MET A 1 73.40 18.93 -18.57
C MET A 1 72.22 18.41 -17.76
N THR A 2 72.39 18.35 -16.45
CA THR A 2 71.47 17.73 -15.49
C THR A 2 70.52 18.80 -14.96
N HIS A 3 69.27 18.81 -15.46
CA HIS A 3 68.21 19.67 -14.93
C HIS A 3 67.76 19.11 -13.56
N LEU A 4 68.31 19.68 -12.48
CA LEU A 4 67.82 19.47 -11.13
C LEU A 4 66.44 20.10 -11.00
N LEU A 5 65.39 19.28 -11.04
CA LEU A 5 64.02 19.66 -10.68
C LEU A 5 63.99 20.00 -9.19
N ARG A 6 64.11 21.30 -8.90
CA ARG A 6 63.95 21.89 -7.57
C ARG A 6 62.48 21.78 -7.15
N HIS A 7 62.09 20.67 -6.52
CA HIS A 7 60.81 20.61 -5.81
C HIS A 7 60.82 21.63 -4.68
N ARG A 8 60.18 22.79 -4.90
CA ARG A 8 59.82 23.72 -3.84
C ARG A 8 58.76 23.04 -2.98
N THR A 9 59.19 22.34 -1.94
CA THR A 9 58.32 21.98 -0.82
C THR A 9 58.00 23.26 -0.05
N GLY A 10 56.99 23.99 -0.54
CA GLY A 10 56.39 25.07 0.23
C GLY A 10 55.94 24.52 1.57
N ARG A 11 56.37 25.15 2.67
CA ARG A 11 55.94 24.80 4.03
C ARG A 11 54.41 24.77 4.05
N MET A 12 53.84 23.57 4.09
CA MET A 12 52.42 23.36 4.31
C MET A 12 52.10 23.86 5.71
N ARG A 13 51.54 25.07 5.78
CA ARG A 13 51.00 25.62 7.03
C ARG A 13 49.70 24.86 7.30
N GLY A 14 49.63 24.18 8.45
CA GLY A 14 48.60 23.20 8.82
C GLY A 14 47.13 23.65 8.89
N PHE A 15 46.77 24.80 8.30
CA PHE A 15 45.39 25.28 8.23
C PHE A 15 44.55 24.47 7.23
N SER A 16 45.15 24.00 6.13
CA SER A 16 44.44 23.24 5.08
C SER A 16 43.94 21.86 5.55
N LEU A 17 44.67 21.23 6.47
CA LEU A 17 44.32 19.91 6.99
C LEU A 17 43.04 19.95 7.84
N VAL A 18 42.91 20.98 8.67
CA VAL A 18 41.71 21.19 9.50
C VAL A 18 40.48 21.46 8.62
N THR A 19 40.63 22.31 7.58
CA THR A 19 39.54 22.59 6.64
C THR A 19 39.14 21.36 5.82
N ALA A 20 40.11 20.52 5.42
CA ALA A 20 39.83 19.30 4.67
C ALA A 20 39.03 18.29 5.52
N ILE A 21 39.42 18.09 6.78
CA ILE A 21 38.69 17.20 7.70
C ILE A 21 37.28 17.73 7.95
N PHE A 22 37.12 19.03 8.17
CA PHE A 22 35.80 19.63 8.36
C PHE A 22 34.87 19.37 7.17
N LEU A 23 35.37 19.61 5.94
CA LEU A 23 34.60 19.33 4.72
C LEU A 23 34.25 17.85 4.57
N LEU A 24 35.19 16.94 4.86
CA LEU A 24 34.93 15.50 4.81
C LEU A 24 33.84 15.08 5.80
N VAL A 25 33.85 15.60 7.03
CA VAL A 25 32.84 15.29 8.04
C VAL A 25 31.46 15.80 7.59
N VAL A 26 31.37 17.01 7.06
CA VAL A 26 30.11 17.57 6.56
C VAL A 26 29.58 16.76 5.36
N LEU A 27 30.43 16.43 4.39
CA LEU A 27 30.04 15.61 3.24
C LEU A 27 29.61 14.20 3.66
N ALA A 28 30.32 13.59 4.61
CA ALA A 28 29.95 12.29 5.16
C ALA A 28 28.58 12.34 5.87
N ALA A 29 28.32 13.39 6.65
CA ALA A 29 27.03 13.59 7.30
C ALA A 29 25.89 13.76 6.27
N LEU A 30 26.11 14.55 5.21
CA LEU A 30 25.12 14.73 4.14
C LEU A 30 24.87 13.42 3.38
N ALA A 31 25.93 12.67 3.06
CA ALA A 31 25.81 11.37 2.40
C ALA A 31 25.02 10.36 3.25
N ALA A 32 25.26 10.33 4.57
CA ALA A 32 24.53 9.46 5.49
C ALA A 32 23.02 9.78 5.52
N VAL A 33 22.64 11.05 5.52
CA VAL A 33 21.22 11.47 5.44
C VAL A 33 20.61 11.06 4.09
N MET A 34 21.34 11.24 2.98
CA MET A 34 20.85 10.91 1.65
C MET A 34 20.57 9.41 1.47
N VAL A 35 21.40 8.53 2.05
CA VAL A 35 21.15 7.08 2.04
C VAL A 35 19.84 6.74 2.76
N ASN A 36 19.58 7.33 3.92
CA ASN A 36 18.32 7.13 4.65
C ASN A 36 17.11 7.54 3.80
N ILE A 37 17.14 8.74 3.18
CA ILE A 37 16.06 9.21 2.29
C ILE A 37 15.87 8.26 1.10
N SER A 38 16.96 7.72 0.55
CA SER A 38 16.89 6.78 -0.57
C SER A 38 16.22 5.46 -0.18
N THR A 39 16.46 4.97 1.03
CA THR A 39 15.79 3.77 1.55
C THR A 39 14.30 4.00 1.81
N PHE A 40 13.91 5.17 2.33
CA PHE A 40 12.49 5.49 2.55
C PHE A 40 11.70 5.55 1.25
N GLN A 41 12.24 6.18 0.21
CA GLN A 41 11.59 6.28 -1.10
C GLN A 41 11.27 4.90 -1.72
N GLN A 42 12.15 3.91 -1.53
CA GLN A 42 11.90 2.54 -2.02
C GLN A 42 10.72 1.89 -1.28
N THR A 43 10.66 2.03 0.04
CA THR A 43 9.57 1.49 0.86
C THR A 43 8.23 2.16 0.54
N GLU A 44 8.21 3.48 0.37
CA GLU A 44 7.01 4.22 -0.03
C GLU A 44 6.49 3.75 -1.39
N SER A 45 7.37 3.62 -2.39
CA SER A 45 6.99 3.13 -3.71
C SER A 45 6.41 1.70 -3.67
N ALA A 46 6.95 0.84 -2.81
CA ALA A 46 6.42 -0.51 -2.62
C ALA A 46 5.02 -0.48 -1.98
N MET A 47 4.81 0.38 -0.99
CA MET A 47 3.51 0.55 -0.31
C MET A 47 2.44 1.12 -1.26
N ASP A 48 2.79 2.05 -2.14
CA ASP A 48 1.88 2.58 -3.16
C ASP A 48 1.42 1.48 -4.11
N VAL A 49 2.34 0.63 -4.58
CA VAL A 49 2.02 -0.53 -5.42
C VAL A 49 1.09 -1.49 -4.69
N GLN A 50 1.34 -1.78 -3.40
CA GLN A 50 0.44 -2.61 -2.61
C GLN A 50 -0.95 -1.96 -2.44
N GLY A 51 -1.01 -0.63 -2.30
CA GLY A 51 -2.27 0.12 -2.26
C GLY A 51 -3.12 -0.04 -3.53
N VAL A 52 -2.48 0.01 -4.70
CA VAL A 52 -3.15 -0.21 -6.00
C VAL A 52 -3.62 -1.67 -6.14
N ARG A 53 -2.78 -2.64 -5.74
CA ARG A 53 -3.16 -4.06 -5.78
C ARG A 53 -4.33 -4.36 -4.86
N ALA A 54 -4.34 -3.80 -3.65
CA ALA A 54 -5.47 -3.91 -2.72
C ALA A 54 -6.76 -3.33 -3.34
N GLU A 55 -6.66 -2.22 -4.06
CA GLU A 55 -7.81 -1.63 -4.75
C GLU A 55 -8.34 -2.54 -5.85
N GLN A 56 -7.47 -3.09 -6.69
CA GLN A 56 -7.86 -4.04 -7.74
C GLN A 56 -8.47 -5.32 -7.15
N ALA A 57 -7.91 -5.85 -6.05
CA ALA A 57 -8.49 -6.97 -5.31
C ALA A 57 -9.91 -6.65 -4.80
N ALA A 58 -10.09 -5.46 -4.20
CA ALA A 58 -11.40 -5.03 -3.72
C ALA A 58 -12.41 -4.88 -4.87
N ARG A 59 -11.99 -4.37 -6.03
CA ARG A 59 -12.86 -4.26 -7.23
C ARG A 59 -13.34 -5.63 -7.70
N ALA A 60 -12.42 -6.59 -7.82
CA ALA A 60 -12.78 -7.95 -8.21
C ALA A 60 -13.77 -8.60 -7.23
N GLY A 61 -13.58 -8.42 -5.92
CA GLY A 61 -14.54 -8.91 -4.93
C GLY A 61 -15.88 -8.17 -4.95
N LEU A 62 -15.88 -6.88 -5.25
CA LEU A 62 -17.09 -6.09 -5.41
C LEU A 62 -17.91 -6.58 -6.62
N GLU A 63 -17.26 -6.79 -7.77
CA GLU A 63 -17.90 -7.32 -8.99
C GLU A 63 -18.46 -8.72 -8.76
N TRP A 64 -17.71 -9.60 -8.08
CA TRP A 64 -18.20 -10.91 -7.68
C TRP A 64 -19.44 -10.81 -6.77
N GLY A 65 -19.40 -9.96 -5.76
CA GLY A 65 -20.50 -9.76 -4.81
C GLY A 65 -21.73 -9.17 -5.48
N LEU A 66 -21.53 -8.21 -6.37
CA LEU A 66 -22.57 -7.59 -7.18
C LEU A 66 -23.25 -8.64 -8.07
N GLN A 67 -22.47 -9.44 -8.79
CA GLN A 67 -23.00 -10.49 -9.66
C GLN A 67 -23.81 -11.53 -8.85
N LYS A 68 -23.34 -11.88 -7.65
CA LYS A 68 -24.06 -12.77 -6.73
C LYS A 68 -25.39 -12.17 -6.29
N GLN A 69 -25.42 -10.89 -5.90
CA GLN A 69 -26.65 -10.21 -5.49
C GLN A 69 -27.65 -10.11 -6.65
N ILE A 70 -27.18 -9.73 -7.85
CA ILE A 70 -28.04 -9.63 -9.04
C ILE A 70 -28.62 -11.01 -9.39
N SER A 71 -27.80 -12.06 -9.33
CA SER A 71 -28.24 -13.43 -9.61
C SER A 71 -29.23 -13.97 -8.57
N ALA A 72 -29.14 -13.50 -7.32
CA ALA A 72 -30.09 -13.85 -6.25
C ALA A 72 -31.42 -13.08 -6.36
N GLY A 73 -31.45 -11.98 -7.13
CA GLY A 73 -32.62 -11.13 -7.34
C GLY A 73 -32.59 -9.84 -6.49
N LEU A 74 -33.18 -8.78 -7.05
CA LEU A 74 -33.31 -7.44 -6.45
C LEU A 74 -34.76 -7.07 -6.14
N THR A 75 -35.62 -8.05 -5.87
CA THR A 75 -37.02 -7.78 -5.52
C THR A 75 -37.15 -7.25 -4.10
N THR A 76 -38.22 -6.51 -3.82
CA THR A 76 -38.53 -6.01 -2.48
C THR A 76 -38.57 -7.19 -1.50
N GLY A 77 -37.72 -7.14 -0.46
CA GLY A 77 -37.56 -8.23 0.51
C GLY A 77 -36.54 -9.32 0.13
N ALA A 78 -35.82 -9.20 -1.01
CA ALA A 78 -34.72 -10.10 -1.33
C ALA A 78 -33.63 -10.01 -0.26
N ALA A 79 -33.20 -11.18 0.23
CA ALA A 79 -32.15 -11.27 1.24
C ALA A 79 -30.81 -10.77 0.68
N CYS A 80 -30.00 -10.19 1.56
CA CYS A 80 -28.60 -9.92 1.25
C CYS A 80 -27.83 -11.23 1.09
N LEU A 81 -26.84 -11.26 0.19
CA LEU A 81 -25.88 -12.35 0.17
C LEU A 81 -25.14 -12.46 1.52
N GLY A 82 -24.83 -13.70 1.93
CA GLY A 82 -24.05 -13.96 3.14
C GLY A 82 -22.63 -13.42 3.01
N ALA A 83 -22.07 -12.98 4.15
CA ALA A 83 -20.67 -12.57 4.19
C ALA A 83 -19.75 -13.69 3.73
N SER A 84 -18.82 -13.38 2.82
CA SER A 84 -17.93 -14.35 2.21
C SER A 84 -16.51 -13.82 2.20
N THR A 85 -15.55 -14.66 2.61
CA THR A 85 -14.12 -14.34 2.57
C THR A 85 -13.42 -15.35 1.68
N PHE A 86 -12.58 -14.87 0.77
CA PHE A 86 -11.79 -15.73 -0.11
C PHE A 86 -10.43 -15.09 -0.45
N SER A 87 -9.44 -15.93 -0.72
CA SER A 87 -8.13 -15.51 -1.23
C SER A 87 -8.16 -15.34 -2.74
N LEU A 88 -7.39 -14.38 -3.27
CA LEU A 88 -7.20 -14.28 -4.73
C LEU A 88 -6.34 -15.43 -5.28
N PRO A 89 -6.41 -15.71 -6.60
CA PRO A 89 -5.72 -16.83 -7.21
C PRO A 89 -4.20 -16.82 -6.95
N ALA A 90 -3.67 -17.99 -6.58
CA ALA A 90 -2.25 -18.20 -6.40
C ALA A 90 -1.47 -17.96 -7.71
N GLY A 91 -0.20 -17.56 -7.60
CA GLY A 91 0.66 -17.29 -8.76
C GLY A 91 0.38 -15.97 -9.49
N THR A 92 -0.52 -15.13 -8.97
CA THR A 92 -0.81 -13.78 -9.51
C THR A 92 -0.18 -12.69 -8.64
N THR A 93 -0.12 -11.46 -9.17
CA THR A 93 0.33 -10.27 -8.43
C THR A 93 -0.57 -9.91 -7.23
N LEU A 94 -1.79 -10.45 -7.16
CA LEU A 94 -2.74 -10.23 -6.08
C LEU A 94 -2.83 -11.41 -5.10
N SER A 95 -2.01 -12.46 -5.27
CA SER A 95 -2.03 -13.68 -4.44
C SER A 95 -1.83 -13.43 -2.94
N ALA A 96 -1.19 -12.31 -2.57
CA ALA A 96 -1.01 -11.89 -1.18
C ALA A 96 -2.29 -11.31 -0.55
N PHE A 97 -3.35 -11.07 -1.32
CA PHE A 97 -4.57 -10.43 -0.84
C PHE A 97 -5.71 -11.42 -0.64
N SER A 98 -6.47 -11.20 0.42
CA SER A 98 -7.78 -11.82 0.64
C SER A 98 -8.85 -10.74 0.58
N VAL A 99 -10.05 -11.12 0.16
CA VAL A 99 -11.20 -10.22 0.07
C VAL A 99 -12.33 -10.75 0.91
N THR A 100 -12.90 -9.88 1.74
CA THR A 100 -14.15 -10.13 2.45
C THR A 100 -15.24 -9.27 1.85
N VAL A 101 -16.28 -9.92 1.35
CA VAL A 101 -17.46 -9.30 0.77
C VAL A 101 -18.61 -9.44 1.77
N GLN A 102 -19.24 -8.31 2.07
CA GLN A 102 -20.40 -8.21 2.96
C GLN A 102 -21.54 -7.49 2.24
N CYS A 103 -22.76 -7.79 2.61
CA CYS A 103 -23.95 -7.14 2.08
C CYS A 103 -24.78 -6.63 3.26
N SER A 104 -25.27 -5.39 3.16
CA SER A 104 -26.27 -4.85 4.09
C SER A 104 -27.48 -4.30 3.32
N THR A 105 -28.68 -4.57 3.81
CA THR A 105 -29.93 -4.03 3.26
C THR A 105 -30.41 -2.82 4.05
N ALA A 106 -30.98 -1.85 3.35
CA ALA A 106 -31.70 -0.74 3.96
C ALA A 106 -33.03 -0.52 3.24
N THR A 107 -34.08 -0.20 4.00
CA THR A 107 -35.39 0.14 3.48
C THR A 107 -35.64 1.63 3.66
N GLY A 108 -35.91 2.32 2.54
CA GLY A 108 -36.22 3.74 2.49
C GLY A 108 -37.72 4.03 2.47
N PRO A 109 -38.10 5.32 2.38
CA PRO A 109 -39.50 5.74 2.24
C PRO A 109 -40.15 5.11 0.99
N GLY A 110 -41.42 4.71 1.08
CA GLY A 110 -42.15 4.19 -0.08
C GLY A 110 -41.73 2.77 -0.53
N THR A 111 -41.24 1.93 0.39
CA THR A 111 -40.83 0.52 0.14
C THR A 111 -39.61 0.33 -0.79
N LEU A 112 -38.89 1.41 -1.09
CA LEU A 112 -37.60 1.35 -1.79
C LEU A 112 -36.61 0.53 -0.96
N THR A 113 -36.07 -0.53 -1.54
CA THR A 113 -35.05 -1.37 -0.89
C THR A 113 -33.71 -1.12 -1.56
N SER A 114 -32.67 -0.87 -0.76
CA SER A 114 -31.31 -0.77 -1.24
C SER A 114 -30.43 -1.86 -0.65
N TRP A 115 -29.55 -2.41 -1.49
CA TRP A 115 -28.54 -3.40 -1.13
C TRP A 115 -27.18 -2.76 -1.29
N THR A 116 -26.44 -2.73 -0.20
CA THR A 116 -25.11 -2.16 -0.16
C THR A 116 -24.09 -3.28 -0.07
N ILE A 117 -23.35 -3.50 -1.16
CA ILE A 117 -22.27 -4.47 -1.22
C ILE A 117 -20.99 -3.78 -0.84
N THR A 118 -20.28 -4.32 0.15
CA THR A 118 -18.97 -3.86 0.59
C THR A 118 -17.95 -4.95 0.33
N ALA A 119 -16.88 -4.63 -0.39
CA ALA A 119 -15.73 -5.52 -0.57
C ALA A 119 -14.51 -4.90 0.12
N THR A 120 -13.92 -5.63 1.05
CA THR A 120 -12.71 -5.22 1.78
C THR A 120 -11.58 -6.18 1.44
N ALA A 121 -10.56 -5.68 0.75
CA ALA A 121 -9.35 -6.44 0.45
C ALA A 121 -8.23 -6.07 1.42
N CYS A 122 -7.48 -7.07 1.90
CA CYS A 122 -6.32 -6.86 2.76
C CYS A 122 -5.24 -7.92 2.55
N ASN A 123 -3.98 -7.55 2.78
CA ASN A 123 -2.82 -8.44 2.60
C ASN A 123 -2.56 -9.39 3.79
N GLN A 124 -3.14 -9.09 4.96
CA GLN A 124 -3.00 -9.90 6.18
C GLN A 124 -4.40 -10.10 6.79
N PRO A 125 -5.19 -11.08 6.30
CA PRO A 125 -6.52 -11.35 6.85
C PRO A 125 -6.44 -11.79 8.31
N GLY A 126 -7.39 -11.34 9.12
CA GLY A 126 -7.61 -11.87 10.47
C GLY A 126 -8.39 -13.19 10.42
N ALA A 127 -8.70 -13.75 11.59
CA ALA A 127 -9.47 -15.00 11.69
C ALA A 127 -10.86 -14.90 11.03
N ALA A 128 -11.48 -13.71 11.04
CA ALA A 128 -12.77 -13.43 10.40
C ALA A 128 -12.64 -12.85 8.98
N GLY A 129 -11.43 -12.78 8.42
CA GLY A 129 -11.14 -12.12 7.14
C GLY A 129 -10.68 -10.66 7.29
N CYS A 130 -11.08 -9.81 6.35
CA CYS A 130 -10.74 -8.40 6.32
C CYS A 130 -11.91 -7.53 6.85
N PRO A 131 -11.64 -6.46 7.62
CA PRO A 131 -10.31 -5.97 8.03
C PRO A 131 -9.71 -6.77 9.19
N ASN A 132 -8.39 -6.66 9.36
CA ASN A 132 -7.64 -7.22 10.47
C ASN A 132 -7.33 -6.10 11.48
N ALA A 133 -7.62 -6.34 12.77
CA ALA A 133 -7.41 -5.38 13.84
C ALA A 133 -5.94 -5.30 14.33
N GLY A 134 -5.02 -6.05 13.72
CA GLY A 134 -3.59 -6.01 14.06
C GLY A 134 -2.92 -4.68 13.71
N ASN A 135 -1.90 -4.32 14.49
CA ASN A 135 -1.07 -3.14 14.25
C ASN A 135 0.25 -3.55 13.55
N ASN A 136 0.20 -3.75 12.24
CA ASN A 136 1.38 -4.07 11.42
C ASN A 136 1.66 -2.92 10.45
N ALA A 137 2.91 -2.45 10.40
CA ALA A 137 3.35 -1.37 9.50
C ALA A 137 3.18 -1.75 8.01
N ASP A 138 3.26 -3.03 7.68
CA ASP A 138 3.08 -3.55 6.32
C ASP A 138 1.60 -3.84 5.99
N TYR A 139 0.66 -3.55 6.89
CA TYR A 139 -0.75 -3.81 6.67
C TYR A 139 -1.34 -2.83 5.65
N VAL A 140 -1.89 -3.39 4.57
CA VAL A 140 -2.58 -2.62 3.54
C VAL A 140 -3.98 -3.16 3.37
N GLN A 141 -4.95 -2.25 3.41
CA GLN A 141 -6.35 -2.55 3.15
C GLN A 141 -6.98 -1.52 2.22
N ARG A 142 -7.92 -1.97 1.40
CA ARG A 142 -8.82 -1.11 0.62
C ARG A 142 -10.24 -1.64 0.73
N ARG A 143 -11.17 -0.71 0.95
CA ARG A 143 -12.61 -1.00 1.04
C ARG A 143 -13.32 -0.24 -0.07
N LEU A 144 -14.08 -0.98 -0.88
CA LEU A 144 -14.95 -0.43 -1.91
C LEU A 144 -16.40 -0.81 -1.60
N GLN A 145 -17.31 0.03 -2.03
CA GLN A 145 -18.73 -0.13 -1.77
C GLN A 145 -19.53 0.23 -3.01
N ALA A 146 -20.58 -0.54 -3.28
CA ALA A 146 -21.56 -0.27 -4.31
C ALA A 146 -22.95 -0.39 -3.70
N VAL A 147 -23.86 0.45 -4.18
CA VAL A 147 -25.26 0.46 -3.74
C VAL A 147 -26.13 0.15 -4.94
N LEU A 148 -27.02 -0.82 -4.76
CA LEU A 148 -28.09 -1.15 -5.66
C LEU A 148 -29.40 -0.67 -5.04
N SER A 149 -30.26 -0.03 -5.82
CA SER A 149 -31.59 0.37 -5.39
C SER A 149 -32.61 -0.15 -6.39
N GLN A 150 -33.70 -0.71 -5.87
CA GLN A 150 -34.92 -0.98 -6.64
C GLN A 150 -35.88 0.20 -6.51
#